data_AF-A0A0Q5D2A6-F1
#
_entry.id   AF-A0A0Q5D2A6-F1
#
_cell.length_a   1.000
_cell.length_b   1.000
_cell.length_c   1.000
_cell.angle_alpha   90.00
_cell.angle_beta   90.00
_cell.angle_gamma   90.00
#
_symmetry.space_group_name_H-M   'P 1'
#
loop_
_entity.id
_entity.type
_entity.pdbx_description
1 polymer ?
#
loop_
_entity_poly.entity_id
_entity_poly.type
_entity_poly.pdbx_seq_one_letter_code
_entity_poly.pdbx_strand_id
1 'polypeptide(L)'
;MTGMAPSPKGWATFAWQSDYGQFYLVDREDEAFEAPVEITPEMEARSLCVTPNGLVIYTQSSLQQHIRIAIYDSEPEHPVTEPMSGNLWTRIEQTQASFPSMSFGILSPSLPDPLPYGPIFLVGSTDCVVQINWMEFQGDRDDSVPADPDIIDIAIWPVVATRNYAVEELGAELTQPLEAALADETVDGSMTMPADPVRQE
;
A
#
# COMPACT_ATOMS: atom_id res chain seq x y z
N MET A 1 10.58 -24.12 2.23
CA MET A 1 9.92 -23.43 3.35
C MET A 1 8.74 -22.71 2.75
N THR A 2 7.53 -23.23 2.95
CA THR A 2 6.30 -22.56 2.53
C THR A 2 6.14 -21.35 3.44
N GLY A 3 6.48 -20.16 2.95
CA GLY A 3 6.19 -18.92 3.67
C GLY A 3 4.68 -18.85 3.88
N MET A 4 4.23 -18.65 5.11
CA MET A 4 2.82 -18.35 5.35
C MET A 4 2.49 -17.03 4.66
N ALA A 5 1.43 -17.02 3.85
CA ALA A 5 0.89 -15.78 3.29
C ALA A 5 0.67 -14.76 4.43
N PRO A 6 1.00 -13.48 4.22
CA PRO A 6 0.85 -12.47 5.26
C PRO A 6 -0.62 -12.35 5.64
N SER A 7 -0.91 -12.39 6.94
CA SER A 7 -2.26 -12.20 7.46
C SER A 7 -2.59 -10.71 7.57
N PRO A 8 -3.83 -10.28 7.30
CA PRO A 8 -4.21 -8.89 7.47
C PRO A 8 -4.11 -8.46 8.94
N LYS A 9 -3.71 -7.20 9.15
CA LYS A 9 -3.63 -6.52 10.45
C LYS A 9 -4.97 -5.90 10.84
N GLY A 10 -5.74 -5.48 9.85
CA GLY A 10 -7.10 -4.98 10.00
C GLY A 10 -7.92 -5.42 8.81
N TRP A 11 -9.21 -5.68 9.04
CA TRP A 11 -10.13 -6.01 7.97
C TRP A 11 -11.56 -5.62 8.35
N ALA A 12 -12.38 -5.36 7.34
CA ALA A 12 -13.80 -5.13 7.50
C ALA A 12 -14.56 -5.62 6.26
N THR A 13 -15.75 -6.15 6.50
CA THR A 13 -16.70 -6.50 5.45
C THR A 13 -18.04 -5.86 5.78
N PHE A 14 -18.62 -5.12 4.85
CA PHE A 14 -19.89 -4.45 5.05
C PHE A 14 -20.62 -4.25 3.73
N ALA A 15 -21.94 -4.10 3.83
CA ALA A 15 -22.75 -3.62 2.74
C ALA A 15 -22.54 -2.11 2.58
N TRP A 16 -22.40 -1.67 1.34
CA TRP A 16 -22.26 -0.26 0.99
C TRP A 16 -23.16 0.07 -0.19
N GLN A 17 -23.63 1.30 -0.29
CA GLN A 17 -24.35 1.78 -1.46
C GLN A 17 -23.54 2.90 -2.10
N SER A 18 -23.02 2.63 -3.29
CA SER A 18 -22.21 3.60 -4.05
C SER A 18 -23.12 4.59 -4.75
N ASP A 19 -23.47 5.68 -4.08
CA ASP A 19 -24.27 6.74 -4.67
C ASP A 19 -23.65 7.23 -5.98
N TYR A 20 -24.48 7.40 -7.02
CA TYR A 20 -24.02 7.79 -8.36
C TYR A 20 -22.92 6.90 -8.95
N GLY A 21 -22.83 5.63 -8.53
CA GLY A 21 -21.86 4.67 -9.04
C GLY A 21 -20.43 4.95 -8.58
N GLN A 22 -20.26 5.54 -7.40
CA GLN A 22 -18.93 5.84 -6.84
C GLN A 22 -18.91 5.84 -5.32
N PHE A 23 -17.73 5.58 -4.77
CA PHE A 23 -17.39 5.82 -3.38
C PHE A 23 -15.90 6.16 -3.27
N TYR A 24 -15.49 6.64 -2.10
CA TYR A 24 -14.17 7.23 -1.90
C TYR A 24 -13.47 6.61 -0.70
N LEU A 25 -12.16 6.42 -0.81
CA LEU A 25 -11.25 6.20 0.31
C LEU A 25 -10.50 7.52 0.50
N VAL A 26 -10.78 8.24 1.57
CA VAL A 26 -10.27 9.61 1.76
C VAL A 26 -9.52 9.71 3.07
N ASP A 27 -8.36 10.36 3.05
CA ASP A 27 -7.62 10.67 4.26
C ASP A 27 -8.54 11.33 5.30
N ARG A 28 -8.45 10.86 6.53
CA ARG A 28 -9.39 11.27 7.57
C ARG A 28 -9.32 12.77 7.88
N GLU A 29 -8.15 13.38 7.74
CA GLU A 29 -7.94 14.79 8.06
C GLU A 29 -8.19 15.71 6.85
N ASP A 30 -8.59 15.15 5.70
CA ASP A 30 -8.97 15.94 4.53
C ASP A 30 -10.43 16.41 4.62
N GLU A 31 -10.61 17.57 5.25
CA GLU A 31 -11.91 18.27 5.32
C GLU A 31 -12.32 18.93 3.99
N ALA A 32 -11.41 19.01 3.01
CA ALA A 32 -11.60 19.73 1.75
C ALA A 32 -11.64 18.79 0.53
N PHE A 33 -11.84 17.48 0.76
CA PHE A 33 -11.88 16.51 -0.32
C PHE A 33 -13.02 16.83 -1.30
N GLU A 34 -12.66 16.95 -2.58
CA GLU A 34 -13.60 17.11 -3.69
C GLU A 34 -13.37 15.98 -4.70
N ALA A 35 -14.43 15.23 -5.00
CA ALA A 35 -14.38 14.24 -6.06
C ALA A 35 -14.27 14.92 -7.44
N PRO A 36 -13.61 14.29 -8.44
CA PRO A 36 -13.54 14.81 -9.80
C PRO A 36 -14.94 15.07 -10.37
N VAL A 37 -15.15 16.29 -10.87
CA VAL A 37 -16.41 16.68 -11.52
C VAL A 37 -16.53 16.07 -12.92
N GLU A 38 -15.40 15.94 -13.62
CA GLU A 38 -15.32 15.33 -14.95
C GLU A 38 -14.66 13.96 -14.83
N ILE A 39 -15.36 12.91 -15.26
CA ILE A 39 -14.83 11.56 -15.33
C ILE A 39 -14.20 11.39 -16.72
N THR A 40 -12.88 11.23 -16.76
CA THR A 40 -12.15 11.05 -18.01
C THR A 40 -12.26 9.61 -18.53
N PRO A 41 -12.03 9.34 -19.83
CA PRO A 41 -12.02 7.97 -20.35
C PRO A 41 -11.00 7.05 -19.68
N GLU A 42 -9.88 7.60 -19.20
CA GLU A 42 -8.90 6.82 -18.43
C GLU A 42 -9.46 6.39 -17.07
N MET A 43 -10.16 7.28 -16.39
CA MET A 43 -10.82 7.00 -15.11
C MET A 43 -11.92 5.94 -15.28
N GLU A 44 -12.72 6.02 -16.34
CA GLU A 44 -13.71 4.99 -16.68
C GLU A 44 -13.05 3.65 -17.01
N ALA A 45 -11.98 3.68 -17.82
CA ALA A 45 -11.27 2.48 -18.22
C ALA A 45 -10.65 1.75 -17.04
N ARG A 46 -10.18 2.48 -16.00
CA ARG A 46 -9.60 1.91 -14.78
C ARG A 46 -10.61 1.73 -13.65
N SER A 47 -11.82 2.29 -13.75
CA SER A 47 -12.80 2.37 -12.66
C SER A 47 -12.24 3.00 -11.37
N LEU A 48 -11.26 3.91 -11.49
CA LEU A 48 -10.69 4.63 -10.35
C LEU A 48 -10.10 5.99 -10.74
N CYS A 49 -9.93 6.87 -9.75
CA CYS A 49 -9.15 8.10 -9.85
C CYS A 49 -8.33 8.31 -8.58
N VAL A 50 -7.00 8.36 -8.69
CA VAL A 50 -6.12 8.70 -7.57
C VAL A 50 -6.18 10.20 -7.31
N THR A 51 -6.31 10.58 -6.05
CA THR A 51 -6.28 11.98 -5.59
C THR A 51 -5.08 12.18 -4.64
N PRO A 52 -4.66 13.42 -4.36
CA PRO A 52 -3.52 13.66 -3.47
C PRO A 52 -3.66 13.02 -2.08
N ASN A 53 -4.88 12.94 -1.55
CA ASN A 53 -5.18 12.45 -0.19
C ASN A 53 -6.18 11.29 -0.21
N GLY A 54 -6.21 10.48 -1.27
CA GLY A 54 -7.14 9.37 -1.35
C GLY A 54 -7.38 8.81 -2.74
N LEU A 55 -8.48 8.10 -2.87
CA LEU A 55 -8.85 7.33 -4.05
C LEU A 55 -10.36 7.36 -4.28
N VAL A 56 -10.77 7.68 -5.50
CA VAL A 56 -12.14 7.49 -5.97
C VAL A 56 -12.24 6.13 -6.65
N ILE A 57 -13.27 5.37 -6.30
CA ILE A 57 -13.57 4.07 -6.89
C ILE A 57 -14.92 4.16 -7.57
N TYR A 58 -14.95 3.85 -8.87
CA TYR A 58 -16.16 3.81 -9.66
C TYR A 58 -16.73 2.38 -9.70
N THR A 59 -18.04 2.28 -9.69
CA THR A 59 -18.79 1.03 -9.76
C THR A 59 -19.71 1.07 -10.98
N GLN A 60 -20.00 -0.08 -11.58
CA GLN A 60 -20.91 -0.16 -12.73
C GLN A 60 -22.31 0.38 -12.43
N SER A 61 -22.70 0.42 -11.15
CA SER A 61 -24.05 0.82 -10.75
C SER A 61 -24.07 1.41 -9.34
N SER A 62 -25.16 2.09 -9.01
CA SER A 62 -25.42 2.63 -7.68
C SER A 62 -26.16 1.68 -6.73
N LEU A 63 -26.17 0.37 -7.03
CA LEU A 63 -26.83 -0.62 -6.17
C LEU A 63 -26.02 -0.90 -4.90
N GLN A 64 -26.49 -1.85 -4.09
CA GLN A 64 -25.76 -2.32 -2.92
C GLN A 64 -24.55 -3.17 -3.37
N GLN A 65 -23.37 -2.80 -2.90
CA GLN A 65 -22.13 -3.58 -3.01
C GLN A 65 -21.80 -4.24 -1.67
N HIS A 66 -21.04 -5.33 -1.74
CA HIS A 66 -20.32 -5.88 -0.60
C HIS A 66 -18.86 -5.46 -0.69
N ILE A 67 -18.47 -4.52 0.16
CA ILE A 67 -17.09 -4.05 0.25
C ILE A 67 -16.35 -4.91 1.29
N ARG A 68 -15.16 -5.36 0.91
CA ARG A 68 -14.21 -6.08 1.75
C ARG A 68 -12.89 -5.33 1.71
N ILE A 69 -12.41 -4.91 2.87
CA ILE A 69 -11.12 -4.23 3.00
C ILE A 69 -10.22 -5.08 3.89
N ALA A 70 -8.99 -5.28 3.45
CA ALA A 70 -7.94 -5.94 4.20
C ALA A 70 -6.64 -5.11 4.15
N ILE A 71 -6.05 -4.87 5.30
CA ILE A 71 -4.84 -4.06 5.47
C ILE A 71 -3.71 -4.96 5.93
N TYR A 72 -2.58 -4.91 5.24
CA TYR A 72 -1.42 -5.76 5.45
C TYR A 72 -0.17 -4.92 5.76
N ASP A 73 0.81 -5.54 6.44
CA ASP A 73 2.13 -4.93 6.66
C ASP A 73 3.05 -5.07 5.44
N SER A 74 2.71 -5.96 4.51
CA SER A 74 3.45 -6.25 3.29
C SER A 74 2.51 -6.73 2.19
N GLU A 75 2.99 -6.78 0.95
CA GLU A 75 2.23 -7.28 -0.20
C GLU A 75 1.63 -8.66 0.08
N PRO A 76 0.30 -8.83 -0.03
CA PRO A 76 -0.37 -10.11 0.11
C PRO A 76 -0.31 -10.94 -1.18
N GLU A 77 -0.80 -12.17 -1.11
CA GLU A 77 -1.07 -12.93 -2.34
C GLU A 77 -2.20 -12.25 -3.13
N HIS A 78 -2.10 -12.31 -4.46
CA HIS A 78 -3.08 -11.72 -5.38
C HIS A 78 -3.94 -12.82 -6.01
N PRO A 79 -5.03 -13.25 -5.35
CA PRO A 79 -5.86 -14.33 -5.87
C PRO A 79 -6.54 -13.87 -7.17
N VAL A 80 -6.48 -14.73 -8.21
CA VAL A 80 -7.15 -14.50 -9.50
C VAL A 80 -8.65 -14.79 -9.46
N THR A 81 -9.13 -15.40 -8.38
CA THR A 81 -10.53 -15.77 -8.14
C THR A 81 -11.02 -15.21 -6.82
N GLU A 82 -12.31 -14.93 -6.72
CA GLU A 82 -12.96 -14.56 -5.48
C GLU A 82 -13.01 -15.77 -4.51
N PRO A 83 -12.53 -15.63 -3.26
CA PRO A 83 -12.33 -16.77 -2.37
C PRO A 83 -13.59 -17.56 -1.98
N MET A 84 -14.77 -16.96 -1.96
CA MET A 84 -16.00 -17.63 -1.50
C MET A 84 -16.72 -18.39 -2.62
N SER A 85 -16.76 -17.84 -3.82
CA SER A 85 -17.44 -18.39 -5.00
C SER A 85 -16.51 -19.20 -5.91
N GLY A 86 -15.20 -18.90 -5.89
CA GLY A 86 -14.22 -19.47 -6.82
C GLY A 86 -14.32 -18.92 -8.25
N ASN A 87 -15.18 -17.94 -8.49
CA ASN A 87 -15.31 -17.29 -9.80
C ASN A 87 -14.14 -16.32 -10.04
N LEU A 88 -13.80 -16.09 -11.32
CA LEU A 88 -12.81 -15.08 -11.69
C LEU A 88 -13.32 -13.68 -11.34
N TRP A 89 -12.41 -12.81 -10.92
CA TRP A 89 -12.70 -11.38 -10.83
C TRP A 89 -13.04 -10.82 -12.22
N THR A 90 -14.04 -9.95 -12.29
CA THR A 90 -14.42 -9.26 -13.54
C THR A 90 -13.42 -8.19 -13.90
N ARG A 91 -12.77 -7.60 -12.88
CA ARG A 91 -11.73 -6.58 -13.01
C ARG A 91 -10.77 -6.66 -11.85
N ILE A 92 -9.49 -6.40 -12.11
CA ILE A 92 -8.44 -6.26 -11.11
C ILE A 92 -7.62 -5.03 -11.48
N GLU A 93 -7.44 -4.12 -10.54
CA GLU A 93 -6.59 -2.93 -10.69
C GLU A 93 -5.68 -2.79 -9.49
N GLN A 94 -4.45 -2.34 -9.75
CA GLN A 94 -3.52 -1.96 -8.70
C GLN A 94 -3.07 -0.52 -8.92
N THR A 95 -3.02 0.25 -7.84
CA THR A 95 -2.60 1.64 -7.87
C THR A 95 -1.86 2.01 -6.58
N GLN A 96 -1.34 3.23 -6.52
CA GLN A 96 -0.85 3.82 -5.28
C GLN A 96 -1.80 4.95 -4.83
N ALA A 97 -2.02 5.06 -3.54
CA ALA A 97 -2.80 6.11 -2.91
C ALA A 97 -2.06 6.63 -1.67
N SER A 98 -2.24 7.91 -1.36
CA SER A 98 -1.63 8.55 -0.19
C SER A 98 -2.70 8.90 0.85
N PHE A 99 -2.41 8.59 2.11
CA PHE A 99 -3.20 8.88 3.30
C PHE A 99 -2.27 9.53 4.35
N PRO A 100 -2.03 10.85 4.26
CA PRO A 100 -1.06 11.55 5.12
C PRO A 100 -1.28 11.37 6.64
N SER A 101 -2.53 11.24 7.09
CA SER A 101 -2.88 10.98 8.50
C SER A 101 -2.63 9.54 8.94
N MET A 102 -2.14 8.68 8.03
CA MET A 102 -2.06 7.23 8.19
C MET A 102 -3.42 6.60 8.52
N SER A 103 -4.50 7.25 8.09
CA SER A 103 -5.86 6.78 8.27
C SER A 103 -6.75 7.26 7.13
N PHE A 104 -7.77 6.47 6.82
CA PHE A 104 -8.77 6.87 5.83
C PHE A 104 -10.18 6.47 6.27
N GLY A 105 -11.16 7.22 5.79
CA GLY A 105 -12.57 6.90 5.88
C GLY A 105 -13.14 6.49 4.53
N ILE A 106 -14.28 5.82 4.55
CA ILE A 106 -15.08 5.55 3.35
C ILE A 106 -16.21 6.55 3.26
N LEU A 107 -16.34 7.17 2.10
CA LEU A 107 -17.32 8.21 1.80
C LEU A 107 -18.12 7.88 0.54
N SER A 108 -19.33 8.41 0.44
CA SER A 108 -20.12 8.43 -0.80
C SER A 108 -20.73 9.83 -0.99
N PRO A 109 -21.07 10.22 -2.23
CA PRO A 109 -21.67 11.54 -2.49
C PRO A 109 -22.90 11.89 -1.66
N SER A 110 -23.71 10.91 -1.24
CA SER A 110 -24.99 11.16 -0.57
C SER A 110 -24.95 11.02 0.95
N LEU A 111 -23.81 10.70 1.58
CA LEU A 111 -23.75 10.63 3.04
C LEU A 111 -23.89 12.03 3.66
N PRO A 112 -24.96 12.30 4.42
CA PRO A 112 -25.17 13.62 4.99
C PRO A 112 -24.32 13.82 6.26
N ASP A 113 -23.77 15.02 6.41
CA ASP A 113 -23.39 15.59 7.71
C ASP A 113 -24.59 15.45 8.70
N PRO A 114 -24.43 14.99 9.96
CA PRO A 114 -23.20 14.89 10.76
C PRO A 114 -22.67 13.47 10.98
N LEU A 115 -22.92 12.53 10.06
CA LEU A 115 -22.31 11.20 10.09
C LEU A 115 -21.36 11.08 8.91
N PRO A 116 -20.25 11.84 8.90
CA PRO A 116 -19.54 12.16 7.68
C PRO A 116 -18.66 11.00 7.24
N TYR A 117 -18.50 9.93 8.03
CA TYR A 117 -17.55 8.88 7.75
C TYR A 117 -18.19 7.50 7.95
N GLY A 118 -18.03 6.63 6.94
CA GLY A 118 -18.13 5.19 7.11
C GLY A 118 -17.04 4.67 8.08
N PRO A 119 -16.75 3.35 8.09
CA PRO A 119 -15.69 2.81 8.94
C PRO A 119 -14.35 3.54 8.70
N ILE A 120 -13.63 3.81 9.79
CA ILE A 120 -12.29 4.41 9.77
C ILE A 120 -11.25 3.29 9.82
N PHE A 121 -10.24 3.42 8.97
CA PHE A 121 -9.15 2.45 8.83
C PHE A 121 -7.81 3.10 9.15
N LEU A 122 -6.93 2.34 9.79
CA LEU A 122 -5.56 2.76 10.09
C LEU A 122 -4.61 1.99 9.17
N VAL A 123 -3.67 2.70 8.55
CA VAL A 123 -2.65 2.12 7.66
C VAL A 123 -1.26 2.32 8.26
N GLY A 124 -0.32 1.43 7.90
CA GLY A 124 1.04 1.46 8.44
C GLY A 124 1.98 2.47 7.78
N SER A 125 1.52 3.19 6.75
CA SER A 125 2.32 4.11 5.91
C SER A 125 1.43 5.22 5.35
N THR A 126 2.02 6.38 5.05
CA THR A 126 1.34 7.45 4.30
C THR A 126 1.04 7.02 2.88
N ASP A 127 2.02 6.41 2.21
CA ASP A 127 1.86 5.92 0.84
C ASP A 127 1.62 4.42 0.86
N CYS A 128 0.52 4.01 0.24
CA CYS A 128 0.06 2.64 0.18
C CYS A 128 -0.12 2.18 -1.27
N VAL A 129 0.18 0.92 -1.51
CA VAL A 129 -0.33 0.21 -2.68
C VAL A 129 -1.73 -0.28 -2.35
N VAL A 130 -2.64 -0.10 -3.30
CA VAL A 130 -4.03 -0.53 -3.20
C VAL A 130 -4.33 -1.41 -4.40
N GLN A 131 -4.69 -2.67 -4.14
CA GLN A 131 -5.31 -3.53 -5.14
C GLN A 131 -6.80 -3.57 -4.91
N ILE A 132 -7.55 -3.41 -6.00
CA ILE A 132 -9.00 -3.50 -6.02
C ILE A 132 -9.38 -4.60 -6.99
N ASN A 133 -10.21 -5.54 -6.52
CA ASN A 133 -10.79 -6.58 -7.33
C ASN A 133 -12.31 -6.37 -7.33
N TRP A 134 -12.91 -6.43 -8.51
CA TRP A 134 -14.35 -6.36 -8.66
C TRP A 134 -14.90 -7.70 -9.13
N MET A 135 -16.06 -8.04 -8.61
CA MET A 135 -16.96 -9.05 -9.17
C MET A 135 -18.30 -8.38 -9.39
N GLU A 136 -18.51 -7.93 -10.62
CA GLU A 136 -19.72 -7.23 -11.04
C GLU A 136 -20.73 -8.23 -11.58
N PHE A 137 -22.01 -8.05 -11.23
CA PHE A 137 -23.10 -8.82 -11.77
C PHE A 137 -23.18 -8.68 -13.30
N GLN A 138 -23.04 -9.80 -14.02
CA GLN A 138 -22.98 -9.84 -15.49
C GLN A 138 -24.34 -10.05 -16.18
N GLY A 139 -25.45 -10.11 -15.43
CA GLY A 139 -26.78 -10.36 -15.98
C GLY A 139 -27.56 -9.08 -16.30
N ASP A 140 -28.63 -9.22 -17.09
CA ASP A 140 -29.66 -8.18 -17.18
C ASP A 140 -30.33 -8.04 -15.81
N ARG A 141 -30.32 -6.81 -15.28
CA ARG A 141 -30.96 -6.53 -14.00
C ARG A 141 -32.44 -6.27 -14.22
N ASP A 142 -33.25 -7.23 -13.78
CA ASP A 142 -34.69 -7.06 -13.63
C ASP A 142 -34.95 -6.50 -12.22
N ASP A 143 -35.43 -5.26 -12.12
CA ASP A 143 -35.74 -4.59 -10.84
C ASP A 143 -36.77 -5.35 -9.99
N SER A 144 -37.44 -6.37 -10.55
CA SER A 144 -38.38 -7.23 -9.82
C SER A 144 -37.75 -8.44 -9.14
N VAL A 145 -36.45 -8.71 -9.36
CA VAL A 145 -35.71 -9.84 -8.77
C VAL A 145 -34.51 -9.33 -7.99
N PRO A 146 -34.27 -9.80 -6.74
CA PRO A 146 -33.03 -9.50 -6.04
C PRO A 146 -31.83 -9.97 -6.86
N ALA A 147 -31.01 -9.04 -7.33
CA ALA A 147 -29.73 -9.34 -7.95
C ALA A 147 -28.68 -9.61 -6.87
N ASP A 148 -27.71 -10.47 -7.18
CA ASP A 148 -26.55 -10.63 -6.32
C ASP A 148 -25.78 -9.29 -6.26
N PRO A 149 -25.37 -8.84 -5.07
CA PRO A 149 -24.64 -7.59 -4.92
C PRO A 149 -23.24 -7.72 -5.53
N ASP A 150 -22.75 -6.64 -6.13
CA ASP A 150 -21.38 -6.60 -6.63
C ASP A 150 -20.40 -6.73 -5.45
N ILE A 151 -19.31 -7.48 -5.62
CA ILE A 151 -18.26 -7.61 -4.60
C ILE A 151 -17.11 -6.71 -5.00
N ILE A 152 -16.63 -5.90 -4.06
CA ILE A 152 -15.42 -5.09 -4.22
C ILE A 152 -14.47 -5.45 -3.09
N ASP A 153 -13.35 -6.06 -3.46
CA ASP A 153 -12.32 -6.53 -2.54
C ASP A 153 -11.09 -5.65 -2.66
N ILE A 154 -10.67 -5.05 -1.55
CA ILE A 154 -9.64 -4.02 -1.49
C ILE A 154 -8.54 -4.50 -0.53
N ALA A 155 -7.36 -4.74 -1.08
CA ALA A 155 -6.16 -5.04 -0.31
C ALA A 155 -5.23 -3.82 -0.29
N ILE A 156 -4.75 -3.46 0.91
CA ILE A 156 -3.91 -2.27 1.13
C ILE A 156 -2.65 -2.67 1.87
N TRP A 157 -1.48 -2.23 1.39
CA TRP A 157 -0.19 -2.42 2.05
C TRP A 157 0.76 -1.24 1.79
N PRO A 158 1.79 -1.02 2.63
CA PRO A 158 2.75 0.05 2.43
C PRO A 158 3.45 -0.04 1.08
N VAL A 159 3.68 1.13 0.44
CA VAL A 159 4.71 1.21 -0.60
C VAL A 159 6.05 0.90 0.06
N VAL A 160 6.69 -0.20 -0.35
CA VAL A 160 8.06 -0.46 0.07
C VAL A 160 8.92 0.61 -0.58
N ALA A 161 9.34 1.62 0.19
CA ALA A 161 10.41 2.49 -0.23
C ALA A 161 11.57 1.58 -0.62
N THR A 162 11.93 1.55 -1.89
CA THR A 162 13.11 0.82 -2.34
C THR A 162 14.24 1.38 -1.50
N ARG A 163 14.71 0.63 -0.50
CA ARG A 163 15.98 0.97 0.15
C ARG A 163 16.95 1.07 -1.00
N ASN A 164 17.52 2.25 -1.22
CA ASN A 164 18.53 2.46 -2.22
C ASN A 164 19.66 1.46 -1.93
N TYR A 165 19.64 0.30 -2.58
CA TYR A 165 20.73 -0.69 -2.56
C TYR A 165 22.06 -0.04 -3.02
N ALA A 166 21.99 1.13 -3.67
CA ALA A 166 23.13 1.97 -3.98
C ALA A 166 23.90 2.47 -2.75
N VAL A 167 23.27 2.67 -1.58
CA VAL A 167 23.99 3.16 -0.37
C VAL A 167 24.74 2.02 0.32
N GLU A 168 24.25 0.78 0.24
CA GLU A 168 24.97 -0.39 0.75
C GLU A 168 26.10 -0.83 -0.20
N GLU A 169 25.94 -0.71 -1.53
CA GLU A 169 27.05 -0.94 -2.47
C GLU A 169 28.15 0.13 -2.37
N LEU A 170 27.80 1.42 -2.26
CA LEU A 170 28.80 2.49 -2.04
C LEU A 170 29.51 2.38 -0.68
N GLY A 171 28.81 1.90 0.36
CA GLY A 171 29.40 1.60 1.66
C GLY A 171 30.38 0.41 1.59
N ALA A 172 30.04 -0.63 0.82
CA ALA A 172 30.89 -1.80 0.64
C ALA A 172 32.12 -1.51 -0.24
N GLU A 173 31.99 -0.67 -1.28
CA GLU A 173 33.11 -0.27 -2.16
C GLU A 173 34.11 0.67 -1.47
N LEU A 174 33.68 1.47 -0.48
CA LEU A 174 34.59 2.37 0.26
C LEU A 174 35.33 1.68 1.42
N THR A 175 34.86 0.52 1.89
CA THR A 175 35.51 -0.19 3.00
C THR A 175 36.71 -1.03 2.53
N GLN A 176 36.68 -1.54 1.28
CA GLN A 176 37.76 -2.35 0.72
C GLN A 176 39.11 -1.62 0.53
N PRO A 177 39.17 -0.36 0.06
CA PRO A 177 40.46 0.32 -0.07
C PRO A 177 41.03 0.80 1.27
N LEU A 178 40.22 0.95 2.33
CA LEU A 178 40.70 1.47 3.62
C LEU A 178 41.37 0.38 4.48
N GLU A 179 40.86 -0.85 4.48
CA GLU A 179 41.50 -1.97 5.19
C GLU A 179 42.79 -2.45 4.48
N ALA A 180 42.83 -2.37 3.15
CA ALA A 180 44.04 -2.69 2.39
C ALA A 180 45.18 -1.68 2.61
N ALA A 181 44.86 -0.39 2.81
CA ALA A 181 45.85 0.65 3.08
C ALA A 181 46.43 0.60 4.50
N LEU A 182 45.73 0.00 5.47
CA LEU A 182 46.18 -0.15 6.86
C LEU A 182 46.97 -1.44 7.11
N ALA A 183 46.94 -2.40 6.18
CA ALA A 183 47.63 -3.68 6.31
C ALA A 183 49.08 -3.68 5.76
N ASP A 184 49.53 -2.61 5.10
CA ASP A 184 50.85 -2.53 4.45
C ASP A 184 51.90 -1.73 5.24
N GLU A 185 51.60 -1.28 6.47
CA GLU A 185 52.53 -0.51 7.30
C GLU A 185 53.21 -1.34 8.41
N THR A 186 53.46 -2.63 8.18
CA THR A 186 54.45 -3.38 8.98
C THR A 186 55.83 -3.31 8.33
N VAL A 187 56.47 -2.14 8.46
CA VAL A 187 57.89 -1.97 8.15
C VAL A 187 58.73 -2.50 9.32
N ASP A 188 59.55 -3.49 8.98
CA ASP A 188 60.63 -4.09 9.74
C ASP A 188 61.57 -3.04 10.35
N GLY A 189 61.77 -3.10 11.67
CA GLY A 189 62.52 -2.11 12.44
C GLY A 189 63.24 -2.76 13.62
N SER A 190 64.20 -3.64 13.32
CA SER A 190 65.14 -4.18 14.30
C SER A 190 65.98 -3.03 14.92
N MET A 191 65.60 -2.54 16.10
CA MET A 191 66.44 -1.66 16.91
C MET A 191 67.30 -2.48 17.87
N THR A 192 68.61 -2.46 17.62
CA THR A 192 69.65 -2.89 18.54
C THR A 192 69.79 -1.87 19.66
N MET A 193 69.71 -2.32 20.92
CA MET A 193 69.93 -1.50 22.12
C MET A 193 71.43 -1.32 22.38
N PRO A 194 71.96 -0.10 22.58
CA PRO A 194 73.29 0.09 23.15
C PRO A 194 73.26 0.00 24.69
N ALA A 195 74.29 -0.63 25.24
CA ALA A 195 74.49 -0.82 26.68
C ALA A 195 74.89 0.48 27.42
N ASP A 196 74.39 0.62 28.65
CA ASP A 196 74.68 1.71 29.59
C ASP A 196 76.16 1.76 30.01
N PRO A 197 76.78 2.95 30.13
CA PRO A 197 78.09 3.09 30.73
C PRO A 197 78.03 3.18 32.26
N VAL A 198 78.77 2.28 32.91
CA VAL A 198 79.08 2.26 34.34
C VAL A 198 79.74 3.57 34.77
N ARG A 199 79.17 4.25 35.78
CA ARG A 199 79.85 5.35 36.51
C ARG A 199 80.88 4.77 37.47
N GLN A 200 82.10 5.29 37.38
CA GLN A 200 83.18 5.10 38.35
C GLN A 200 82.98 6.01 39.57
N GLU A 201 83.23 5.47 40.75
CA GLU A 201 83.95 6.12 41.87
C GLU A 201 85.07 5.18 42.33
#